data_AF-A0A3M0Y753-F1
#
_entry.id   AF-A0A3M0Y753-F1
#
_cell.length_a   1.000
_cell.length_b   1.000
_cell.length_c   1.000
_cell.angle_alpha   90.00
_cell.angle_beta   90.00
_cell.angle_gamma   90.00
#
_symmetry.space_group_name_H-M   'P 1'
#
loop_
_entity.id
_entity.type
_entity.pdbx_description
1 polymer ?
#
loop_
_entity_poly.entity_id
_entity_poly.type
_entity_poly.pdbx_seq_one_letter_code
_entity_poly.pdbx_strand_id
1 'polypeptide(L)'
;MGHLLCGTQGRGAGQGAPDLPSGQPPWVRLADQDPGAGRLADRLHGPQLFLLLPQPLQTPLSDRVAWIAALAAILTLSLWGRPIQGWVHAHVRGELLAWGIGGVLAALTLAGLWRVVRYRGTRALLHLLWLLPGLALLPEVFPLVEERVHFIVFGLFGFFTLRLFPLVPGLAICALVAGLDELLQAYLPDRVGDLRDVGVNLVASIIGGWLAWKGRP
;
A
#
# COMPACT_ATOMS: atom_id res chain seq x y z
N MET A 1 -36.31 -44.41 -8.05
CA MET A 1 -37.13 -45.20 -7.11
C MET A 1 -36.40 -45.22 -5.78
N GLY A 2 -37.02 -44.70 -4.72
CA GLY A 2 -36.45 -44.71 -3.36
C GLY A 2 -36.89 -43.51 -2.50
N HIS A 3 -38.02 -43.67 -1.80
CA HIS A 3 -38.44 -43.10 -0.50
C HIS A 3 -38.08 -41.63 -0.18
N LEU A 4 -39.00 -40.64 -0.13
CA LEU A 4 -40.15 -40.46 0.79
C LEU A 4 -39.77 -40.64 2.27
N LEU A 5 -39.46 -39.54 2.97
CA LEU A 5 -39.82 -39.36 4.38
C LEU A 5 -40.09 -37.89 4.70
N CYS A 6 -41.39 -37.61 4.81
CA CYS A 6 -41.99 -36.44 5.41
C CYS A 6 -41.82 -36.54 6.93
N GLY A 7 -41.30 -35.49 7.56
CA GLY A 7 -41.15 -35.38 9.01
C GLY A 7 -41.65 -34.02 9.49
N THR A 8 -42.96 -33.93 9.74
CA THR A 8 -43.59 -32.81 10.46
C THR A 8 -43.45 -33.05 11.96
N GLN A 9 -42.79 -32.15 12.69
CA GLN A 9 -42.82 -32.19 14.16
C GLN A 9 -42.87 -30.79 14.76
N GLY A 10 -43.92 -30.56 15.57
CA GLY A 10 -43.86 -29.73 16.77
C GLY A 10 -44.21 -28.25 16.66
N ARG A 11 -45.50 -27.92 16.61
CA ARG A 11 -46.00 -26.64 17.15
C ARG A 11 -45.94 -26.71 18.69
N GLY A 12 -44.96 -26.02 19.28
CA GLY A 12 -44.93 -25.72 20.72
C GLY A 12 -45.62 -24.39 20.98
N ALA A 13 -46.67 -24.42 21.79
CA ALA A 13 -47.41 -23.26 22.27
C ALA A 13 -46.66 -22.53 23.39
N GLY A 14 -46.76 -21.20 23.38
CA GLY A 14 -46.89 -20.36 24.58
C GLY A 14 -45.68 -20.23 25.50
N GLN A 15 -44.90 -19.17 25.31
CA GLN A 15 -44.23 -18.49 26.42
C GLN A 15 -44.48 -16.99 26.28
N GLY A 16 -45.11 -16.41 27.30
CA GLY A 16 -45.40 -14.98 27.38
C GLY A 16 -44.12 -14.16 27.35
N ALA A 17 -44.14 -13.09 26.57
CA ALA A 17 -43.07 -12.11 26.55
C ALA A 17 -42.97 -11.45 27.94
N PRO A 18 -41.80 -11.41 28.57
CA PRO A 18 -41.62 -10.67 29.82
C PRO A 18 -41.78 -9.17 29.56
N ASP A 19 -42.50 -8.49 30.44
CA ASP A 19 -42.62 -7.04 30.45
C ASP A 19 -41.21 -6.41 30.55
N LEU A 20 -40.78 -5.74 29.49
CA LEU A 20 -39.50 -5.04 29.45
C LEU A 20 -39.57 -3.78 30.33
N PRO A 21 -38.54 -3.49 31.14
CA PRO A 21 -38.52 -2.33 32.03
C PRO A 21 -38.57 -1.01 31.24
N SER A 22 -39.46 -0.11 31.68
CA SER A 22 -39.86 1.15 31.04
C SER A 22 -38.80 2.26 31.14
N GLY A 23 -37.56 1.99 30.70
CA GLY A 23 -36.45 2.95 30.82
C GLY A 23 -35.43 2.95 29.68
N GLN A 24 -35.61 2.15 28.62
CA GLN A 24 -34.62 2.10 27.54
C GLN A 24 -34.79 3.26 26.54
N PRO A 25 -33.67 3.88 26.10
CA PRO A 25 -33.69 4.98 25.16
C PRO A 25 -34.26 4.53 23.80
N PRO A 26 -34.94 5.43 23.07
CA PRO A 26 -35.77 5.07 21.90
C PRO A 26 -35.01 4.41 20.75
N TRP A 27 -33.68 4.59 20.66
CA TRP A 27 -32.85 3.94 19.65
C TRP A 27 -32.63 2.44 19.91
N VAL A 28 -32.78 1.96 21.14
CA VAL A 28 -32.71 0.51 21.44
C VAL A 28 -33.96 -0.23 20.93
N ARG A 29 -35.12 0.43 20.94
CA ARG A 29 -36.38 -0.12 20.42
C ARG A 29 -36.38 -0.36 18.91
N LEU A 30 -35.53 0.34 18.15
CA LEU A 30 -35.41 0.16 16.70
C LEU A 30 -34.57 -1.08 16.32
N ALA A 31 -33.66 -1.52 17.19
CA ALA A 31 -32.82 -2.70 16.94
C ALA A 31 -33.62 -4.02 17.09
N ASP A 32 -34.62 -4.04 17.97
CA ASP A 32 -35.43 -5.24 18.25
C ASP A 32 -36.54 -5.50 17.22
N GLN A 33 -36.94 -4.49 16.43
CA GLN A 33 -38.04 -4.63 15.46
C GLN A 33 -37.59 -5.13 14.08
N ASP A 34 -36.29 -5.19 13.81
CA ASP A 34 -35.75 -5.79 12.60
C ASP A 34 -34.97 -7.08 12.94
N PRO A 35 -35.59 -8.26 12.85
CA PRO A 35 -34.89 -9.55 13.03
C PRO A 35 -33.79 -9.82 11.98
N GLY A 36 -33.58 -8.90 11.02
CA GLY A 36 -32.42 -8.82 10.15
C GLY A 36 -31.24 -8.01 10.74
N ALA A 37 -31.50 -7.00 11.56
CA ALA A 37 -30.48 -6.11 12.12
C ALA A 37 -29.56 -6.82 13.13
N GLY A 38 -30.12 -7.69 13.98
CA GLY A 38 -29.32 -8.54 14.89
C GLY A 38 -28.35 -9.46 14.15
N ARG A 39 -28.74 -10.00 12.99
CA ARG A 39 -27.86 -10.81 12.14
C ARG A 39 -26.77 -10.00 11.44
N LEU A 40 -26.97 -8.70 11.23
CA LEU A 40 -25.95 -7.82 10.67
C LEU A 40 -24.95 -7.38 11.75
N ALA A 41 -25.43 -7.06 12.95
CA ALA A 41 -24.60 -6.72 14.10
C ALA A 41 -23.70 -7.90 14.52
N ASP A 42 -24.24 -9.12 14.58
CA ASP A 42 -23.44 -10.33 14.87
C ASP A 42 -22.40 -10.64 13.78
N ARG A 43 -22.66 -10.24 12.53
CA ARG A 43 -21.68 -10.36 11.42
C ARG A 43 -20.58 -9.29 11.48
N LEU A 44 -20.87 -8.12 12.07
CA LEU A 44 -19.93 -6.99 12.15
C LEU A 44 -19.10 -6.97 13.44
N HIS A 45 -19.58 -7.59 14.52
CA HIS A 45 -18.89 -7.63 15.82
C HIS A 45 -18.00 -8.87 16.05
N GLY A 46 -17.92 -9.79 15.09
CA GLY A 46 -16.98 -10.90 15.16
C GLY A 46 -15.53 -10.45 14.87
N PRO A 47 -14.50 -11.18 15.35
CA PRO A 47 -13.09 -11.02 14.95
C PRO A 47 -12.83 -11.22 13.45
N GLN A 48 -13.88 -11.34 12.63
CA GLN A 48 -13.83 -11.47 11.18
C GLN A 48 -13.43 -10.17 10.47
N LEU A 49 -13.45 -9.01 11.12
CA LEU A 49 -12.83 -7.82 10.53
C LEU A 49 -11.33 -8.04 10.29
N PHE A 50 -10.68 -8.86 11.14
CA PHE A 50 -9.29 -9.30 10.94
C PHE A 50 -9.14 -10.33 9.81
N LEU A 51 -10.21 -11.02 9.40
CA LEU A 51 -10.23 -11.93 8.24
C LEU A 51 -10.40 -11.17 6.91
N LEU A 52 -10.85 -9.90 6.94
CA LEU A 52 -10.90 -9.04 5.75
C LEU A 52 -9.55 -8.41 5.44
N LEU A 53 -8.61 -8.43 6.38
CA LEU A 53 -7.24 -8.04 6.09
C LEU A 53 -6.61 -9.11 5.18
N PRO A 54 -6.13 -8.74 4.00
CA PRO A 54 -5.49 -9.68 3.08
C PRO A 54 -4.34 -10.34 3.83
N GLN A 55 -4.45 -11.66 4.03
CA GLN A 55 -3.38 -12.43 4.66
C GLN A 55 -2.11 -12.22 3.82
N PRO A 56 -1.00 -11.78 4.43
CA PRO A 56 0.23 -11.59 3.69
C PRO A 56 0.63 -12.92 3.07
N LEU A 57 1.05 -12.87 1.81
CA LEU A 57 1.61 -14.04 1.14
C LEU A 57 2.80 -14.53 1.98
N GLN A 58 3.05 -15.85 1.96
CA GLN A 58 4.22 -16.42 2.64
C GLN A 58 5.49 -15.94 1.93
N THR A 59 5.98 -14.76 2.33
CA THR A 59 7.16 -14.12 1.76
C THR A 59 8.35 -14.20 2.70
N PRO A 60 9.58 -14.21 2.16
CA PRO A 60 10.78 -14.18 2.98
C PRO A 60 10.86 -12.90 3.81
N LEU A 61 11.46 -13.00 5.00
CA LEU A 61 11.65 -11.87 5.93
C LEU A 61 12.32 -10.66 5.25
N SER A 62 13.23 -10.90 4.31
CA SER A 62 13.92 -9.84 3.55
C SER A 62 12.96 -8.93 2.80
N ASP A 63 11.87 -9.46 2.24
CA ASP A 63 10.90 -8.66 1.47
C ASP A 63 10.08 -7.76 2.40
N ARG A 64 9.77 -8.26 3.62
CA ARG A 64 9.08 -7.48 4.65
C ARG A 64 9.95 -6.34 5.18
N VAL A 65 11.21 -6.64 5.48
CA VAL A 65 12.18 -5.63 5.93
C VAL A 65 12.37 -4.56 4.85
N ALA A 66 12.53 -4.96 3.58
CA ALA A 66 12.67 -4.02 2.48
C ALA A 66 11.41 -3.16 2.26
N TRP A 67 10.23 -3.75 2.43
CA TRP A 67 8.96 -3.02 2.39
C TRP A 67 8.83 -1.98 3.50
N ILE A 68 9.14 -2.36 4.75
CA ILE A 68 9.13 -1.43 5.90
C ILE A 68 10.16 -0.32 5.68
N ALA A 69 11.36 -0.66 5.18
CA ALA A 69 12.39 0.32 4.89
C ALA A 69 11.97 1.31 3.80
N ALA A 70 11.30 0.84 2.74
CA ALA A 70 10.75 1.70 1.70
C ALA A 70 9.66 2.63 2.25
N LEU A 71 8.75 2.12 3.08
CA LEU A 71 7.72 2.93 3.74
C LEU A 71 8.33 3.98 4.67
N ALA A 72 9.31 3.59 5.49
CA ALA A 72 10.04 4.52 6.35
C ALA A 72 10.78 5.59 5.55
N ALA A 73 11.36 5.23 4.40
CA ALA A 73 12.00 6.17 3.49
C ALA A 73 10.99 7.17 2.91
N ILE A 74 9.80 6.72 2.49
CA ILE A 74 8.71 7.62 2.06
C ILE A 74 8.42 8.62 3.17
N LEU A 75 8.03 8.16 4.36
CA LEU A 75 7.70 9.04 5.49
C LEU A 75 8.82 10.01 5.85
N THR A 76 10.07 9.54 5.78
CA THR A 76 11.24 10.38 6.07
C THR A 76 11.39 11.48 5.03
N LEU A 77 11.23 11.16 3.75
CA LEU A 77 11.33 12.12 2.66
C LEU A 77 10.13 13.08 2.65
N SER A 78 8.93 12.61 2.99
CA SER A 78 7.73 13.45 3.14
C SER A 78 7.95 14.56 4.18
N LEU A 79 8.54 14.22 5.33
CA LEU A 79 8.68 15.15 6.45
C LEU A 79 9.96 16.01 6.37
N TRP A 80 11.06 15.43 5.90
CA TRP A 80 12.38 16.07 5.95
C TRP A 80 13.01 16.31 4.58
N GLY A 81 12.37 15.92 3.47
CA GLY A 81 12.92 16.05 2.12
C GLY A 81 13.37 17.47 1.79
N ARG A 82 12.47 18.45 1.91
CA ARG A 82 12.77 19.87 1.66
C ARG A 82 13.77 20.49 2.65
N PRO A 83 13.62 20.32 3.99
CA PRO A 83 14.63 20.79 4.93
C PRO A 83 16.04 20.24 4.64
N ILE A 84 16.13 18.94 4.34
CA ILE A 84 17.40 18.30 3.96
C ILE A 84 17.91 18.90 2.66
N GLN A 85 17.06 19.03 1.63
CA GLN A 85 17.46 19.60 0.35
C GLN A 85 17.95 21.05 0.50
N GLY A 86 17.25 21.89 1.27
CA GLY A 86 17.63 23.27 1.55
C GLY A 86 18.96 23.35 2.31
N TRP A 87 19.13 22.52 3.35
CA TRP A 87 20.39 22.44 4.10
C TRP A 87 21.54 22.02 3.20
N VAL A 88 21.33 21.00 2.35
CA VAL A 88 22.34 20.52 1.41
C VAL A 88 22.67 21.59 0.38
N HIS A 89 21.70 22.27 -0.23
CA HIS A 89 21.98 23.35 -1.17
C HIS A 89 22.76 24.51 -0.54
N ALA A 90 22.54 24.78 0.75
CA ALA A 90 23.25 25.83 1.47
C ALA A 90 24.72 25.46 1.81
N HIS A 91 25.03 24.17 1.98
CA HIS A 91 26.35 23.74 2.50
C HIS A 91 27.17 22.91 1.51
N VAL A 92 26.55 22.36 0.47
CA VAL A 92 27.17 21.43 -0.49
C VAL A 92 27.12 22.05 -1.87
N ARG A 93 28.26 22.07 -2.56
CA ARG A 93 28.31 22.48 -3.98
C ARG A 93 27.38 21.57 -4.78
N GLY A 94 26.45 22.15 -5.55
CA GLY A 94 25.41 21.41 -6.27
C GLY A 94 25.95 20.27 -7.14
N GLU A 95 27.14 20.44 -7.72
CA GLU A 95 27.83 19.39 -8.49
C GLU A 95 28.13 18.14 -7.65
N LEU A 96 28.70 18.31 -6.45
CA LEU A 96 29.02 17.18 -5.56
C LEU A 96 27.76 16.43 -5.11
N LEU A 97 26.68 17.17 -4.87
CA LEU A 97 25.40 16.57 -4.53
C LEU A 97 24.84 15.72 -5.67
N ALA A 98 24.86 16.26 -6.89
CA ALA A 98 24.37 15.55 -8.07
C ALA A 98 25.17 14.26 -8.31
N TRP A 99 26.51 14.32 -8.20
CA TRP A 99 27.38 13.14 -8.30
C TRP A 99 27.15 12.15 -7.15
N GLY A 100 26.95 12.64 -5.92
CA GLY A 100 26.68 11.79 -4.76
C GLY A 100 25.37 11.02 -4.90
N ILE A 101 24.27 11.72 -5.21
CA ILE A 101 22.95 11.11 -5.40
C ILE A 101 22.97 10.18 -6.62
N GLY A 102 23.53 10.63 -7.74
CA GLY A 102 23.67 9.82 -8.95
C GLY A 102 24.49 8.56 -8.71
N GLY A 103 25.59 8.66 -7.95
CA GLY A 103 26.44 7.54 -7.58
C GLY A 103 25.74 6.52 -6.69
N VAL A 104 25.01 6.98 -5.67
CA VAL A 104 24.21 6.09 -4.79
C VAL A 104 23.10 5.40 -5.59
N LEU A 105 22.35 6.13 -6.42
CA LEU A 105 21.30 5.56 -7.26
C LEU A 105 21.87 4.55 -8.26
N ALA A 106 23.01 4.85 -8.88
CA ALA A 106 23.69 3.93 -9.77
C ALA A 106 24.15 2.65 -9.03
N ALA A 107 24.74 2.79 -7.85
CA ALA A 107 25.18 1.65 -7.04
C ALA A 107 24.01 0.76 -6.59
N LEU A 108 22.93 1.35 -6.09
CA LEU A 108 21.72 0.61 -5.70
C LEU A 108 21.08 -0.08 -6.90
N THR A 109 21.03 0.60 -8.05
CA THR A 109 20.56 0.02 -9.30
C THR A 109 21.42 -1.20 -9.63
N LEU A 110 22.74 -1.04 -9.77
CA LEU A 110 23.69 -2.11 -10.09
C LEU A 110 23.61 -3.29 -9.11
N ALA A 111 23.46 -3.04 -7.81
CA ALA A 111 23.28 -4.09 -6.81
C ALA A 111 21.97 -4.87 -7.00
N GLY A 112 20.88 -4.15 -7.28
CA GLY A 112 19.60 -4.74 -7.67
C GLY A 112 19.72 -5.56 -8.96
N LEU A 113 20.44 -5.04 -9.96
CA LEU A 113 20.70 -5.72 -11.23
C LEU A 113 21.46 -7.02 -11.01
N TRP A 114 22.56 -6.96 -10.26
CA TRP A 114 23.37 -8.12 -9.92
C TRP A 114 22.54 -9.21 -9.25
N ARG A 115 21.71 -8.82 -8.28
CA ARG A 115 20.81 -9.74 -7.57
C ARG A 115 19.83 -10.37 -8.55
N VAL A 116 19.16 -9.57 -9.37
CA VAL A 116 18.18 -10.05 -10.34
C VAL A 116 18.80 -11.02 -11.35
N VAL A 117 19.97 -10.69 -11.92
CA VAL A 117 20.71 -11.56 -12.85
C VAL A 117 21.09 -12.89 -12.20
N ARG A 118 21.58 -12.85 -10.95
CA ARG A 118 21.92 -14.06 -10.16
C ARG A 118 20.74 -15.02 -9.99
N TYR A 119 19.52 -14.52 -9.86
CA TYR A 119 18.35 -15.35 -9.56
C TYR A 119 17.43 -15.66 -10.75
N ARG A 120 17.45 -14.83 -11.80
CA ARG A 120 16.48 -14.90 -12.93
C ARG A 120 17.15 -15.15 -14.29
N GLY A 121 18.48 -15.20 -14.34
CA GLY A 121 19.24 -15.42 -15.57
C GLY A 121 19.19 -14.23 -16.55
N THR A 122 19.66 -14.45 -17.76
CA THR A 122 19.86 -13.41 -18.79
C THR A 122 18.57 -12.75 -19.28
N ARG A 123 17.41 -13.40 -19.16
CA ARG A 123 16.10 -12.78 -19.50
C ARG A 123 15.80 -11.54 -18.67
N ALA A 124 16.32 -11.48 -17.45
CA ALA A 124 16.15 -10.30 -16.62
C ALA A 124 16.96 -9.10 -17.11
N LEU A 125 18.05 -9.31 -17.85
CA LEU A 125 18.81 -8.23 -18.52
C LEU A 125 17.96 -7.52 -19.59
N LEU A 126 17.00 -8.21 -20.20
CA LEU A 126 16.07 -7.57 -21.14
C LEU A 126 15.13 -6.60 -20.43
N HIS A 127 14.73 -6.91 -19.19
CA HIS A 127 13.91 -5.99 -18.40
C HIS A 127 14.68 -4.75 -17.95
N LEU A 128 15.99 -4.89 -17.76
CA LEU A 128 16.90 -3.78 -17.49
C LEU A 128 17.03 -2.83 -18.67
N LEU A 129 17.09 -3.39 -19.88
CA LEU A 129 17.41 -2.63 -21.08
C LEU A 129 16.38 -1.52 -21.33
N TRP A 130 15.11 -1.73 -20.96
CA TRP A 130 14.08 -0.70 -21.06
C TRP A 130 13.93 0.16 -19.79
N LEU A 131 14.39 -0.32 -18.63
CA LEU A 131 14.46 0.50 -17.41
C LEU A 131 15.51 1.60 -17.50
N LEU A 132 16.63 1.34 -18.18
CA LEU A 132 17.72 2.32 -18.37
C LEU A 132 17.25 3.61 -19.07
N PRO A 133 16.56 3.56 -20.23
CA PRO A 133 15.94 4.74 -20.83
C PRO A 133 14.98 5.46 -19.87
N GLY A 134 14.15 4.72 -19.12
CA GLY A 134 13.24 5.29 -18.15
C GLY A 134 13.96 6.09 -17.06
N LEU A 135 15.03 5.53 -16.49
CA LEU A 135 15.89 6.20 -15.52
C LEU A 135 16.62 7.40 -16.12
N ALA A 136 17.09 7.30 -17.37
CA ALA A 136 17.75 8.40 -18.08
C ALA A 136 16.80 9.56 -18.40
N LEU A 137 15.50 9.29 -18.54
CA LEU A 137 14.47 10.31 -18.76
C LEU A 137 13.97 10.98 -17.47
N LEU A 138 14.19 10.37 -16.29
CA LEU A 138 13.73 10.96 -15.02
C LEU A 138 14.20 12.40 -14.79
N PRO A 139 15.46 12.78 -15.08
CA PRO A 139 15.91 14.16 -14.91
C PRO A 139 15.17 15.17 -15.78
N GLU A 140 14.74 14.76 -16.97
CA GLU A 140 14.01 15.59 -17.93
C GLU A 140 12.54 15.76 -17.55
N VAL A 141 11.95 14.71 -16.97
CA VAL A 141 10.53 14.71 -16.55
C VAL A 141 10.34 15.39 -15.19
N PHE A 142 11.29 15.19 -14.28
CA PHE A 142 11.22 15.67 -12.91
C PHE A 142 12.38 16.64 -12.65
N PRO A 143 12.16 17.97 -12.65
CA PRO A 143 13.22 18.94 -12.45
C PRO A 143 13.77 18.91 -11.01
N LEU A 144 12.92 18.58 -10.03
CA LEU A 144 13.28 18.51 -8.62
C LEU A 144 13.87 17.15 -8.27
N VAL A 145 14.97 17.16 -7.51
CA VAL A 145 15.61 15.93 -7.03
C VAL A 145 14.70 15.16 -6.08
N GLU A 146 13.94 15.85 -5.23
CA GLU A 146 12.91 15.27 -4.35
C GLU A 146 11.93 14.39 -5.13
N GLU A 147 11.34 14.92 -6.22
CA GLU A 147 10.40 14.18 -7.08
C GLU A 147 11.03 12.92 -7.67
N ARG A 148 12.30 12.98 -8.09
CA ARG A 148 13.03 11.81 -8.62
C ARG A 148 13.22 10.74 -7.56
N VAL A 149 13.60 11.13 -6.34
CA VAL A 149 13.81 10.20 -5.24
C VAL A 149 12.47 9.58 -4.82
N HIS A 150 11.40 10.37 -4.70
CA HIS A 150 10.05 9.87 -4.45
C HIS A 150 9.62 8.87 -5.51
N PHE A 151 9.79 9.18 -6.80
CA PHE A 151 9.48 8.24 -7.88
C PHE A 151 10.18 6.88 -7.69
N ILE A 152 11.48 6.88 -7.35
CA ILE A 152 12.24 5.65 -7.15
C ILE A 152 11.76 4.90 -5.91
N VAL A 153 11.58 5.60 -4.78
CA VAL A 153 11.16 4.97 -3.51
C VAL A 153 9.73 4.43 -3.60
N PHE A 154 8.79 5.16 -4.22
CA PHE A 154 7.43 4.67 -4.49
C PHE A 154 7.42 3.50 -5.47
N GLY A 155 8.31 3.48 -6.46
CA GLY A 155 8.52 2.31 -7.32
C GLY A 155 8.96 1.07 -6.52
N LEU A 156 9.94 1.21 -5.63
CA LEU A 156 10.38 0.13 -4.75
C LEU A 156 9.26 -0.31 -3.80
N PHE A 157 8.54 0.65 -3.22
CA PHE A 157 7.41 0.37 -2.35
C PHE A 157 6.31 -0.43 -3.08
N GLY A 158 5.93 -0.03 -4.28
CA GLY A 158 4.95 -0.76 -5.10
C GLY A 158 5.42 -2.16 -5.47
N PHE A 159 6.71 -2.32 -5.81
CA PHE A 159 7.33 -3.62 -6.07
C PHE A 159 7.19 -4.56 -4.87
N PHE A 160 7.60 -4.13 -3.67
CA PHE A 160 7.51 -4.98 -2.49
C PHE A 160 6.05 -5.18 -2.03
N THR A 161 5.20 -4.16 -2.17
CA THR A 161 3.76 -4.27 -1.85
C THR A 161 3.10 -5.37 -2.67
N LEU A 162 3.35 -5.41 -3.99
CA LEU A 162 2.84 -6.49 -4.85
C LEU A 162 3.66 -7.78 -4.79
N ARG A 163 4.65 -7.90 -3.91
CA ARG A 163 5.20 -9.21 -3.49
C ARG A 163 4.52 -9.73 -2.24
N LEU A 164 4.20 -8.84 -1.31
CA LEU A 164 3.62 -9.18 0.00
C LEU A 164 2.10 -9.39 -0.04
N PHE A 165 1.40 -8.64 -0.88
CA PHE A 165 -0.07 -8.61 -0.90
C PHE A 165 -0.64 -9.06 -2.25
N PRO A 166 -1.89 -9.54 -2.30
CA PRO A 166 -2.60 -9.76 -3.57
C PRO A 166 -2.72 -8.46 -4.38
N LEU A 167 -2.97 -8.58 -5.70
CA LEU A 167 -2.94 -7.43 -6.64
C LEU A 167 -3.87 -6.29 -6.20
N VAL A 168 -5.16 -6.57 -6.01
CA VAL A 168 -6.17 -5.56 -5.66
C VAL A 168 -5.84 -4.83 -4.33
N PRO A 169 -5.67 -5.53 -3.19
CA PRO A 169 -5.31 -4.86 -1.94
C PRO A 169 -3.93 -4.19 -2.00
N GLY A 170 -2.98 -4.75 -2.72
CA GLY A 170 -1.66 -4.14 -2.87
C GLY A 170 -1.71 -2.81 -3.63
N LEU A 171 -2.52 -2.73 -4.70
CA LEU A 171 -2.77 -1.47 -5.40
C LEU A 171 -3.50 -0.46 -4.52
N ALA A 172 -4.46 -0.91 -3.70
CA ALA A 172 -5.15 -0.05 -2.74
C ALA A 172 -4.18 0.52 -1.69
N ILE A 173 -3.25 -0.29 -1.17
CA ILE A 173 -2.19 0.16 -0.26
C ILE A 173 -1.30 1.20 -0.93
N CYS A 174 -0.89 0.99 -2.19
CA CYS A 174 -0.08 1.95 -2.93
C CYS A 174 -0.80 3.30 -3.09
N ALA A 175 -2.08 3.27 -3.46
CA ALA A 175 -2.91 4.47 -3.58
C ALA A 175 -3.08 5.19 -2.23
N LEU A 176 -3.32 4.44 -1.15
CA LEU A 176 -3.46 5.00 0.19
C LEU A 176 -2.17 5.68 0.65
N VAL A 177 -1.01 5.05 0.46
CA VAL A 177 0.29 5.63 0.85
C VAL A 177 0.64 6.85 0.00
N ALA A 178 0.35 6.83 -1.31
CA ALA A 178 0.56 7.99 -2.17
C ALA A 178 -0.33 9.18 -1.74
N GLY A 179 -1.59 8.93 -1.39
CA GLY A 179 -2.47 9.97 -0.85
C GLY A 179 -2.06 10.45 0.54
N LEU A 180 -1.57 9.55 1.40
CA LEU A 180 -1.10 9.90 2.74
C LEU A 180 0.18 10.74 2.71
N ASP A 181 1.09 10.47 1.79
CA ASP A 181 2.28 11.29 1.55
C ASP A 181 1.88 12.75 1.27
N GLU A 182 0.94 12.95 0.34
CA GLU A 182 0.44 14.29 0.02
C GLU A 182 -0.29 14.94 1.20
N LEU A 183 -1.08 14.16 1.94
CA LEU A 183 -1.76 14.66 3.14
C LEU A 183 -0.75 15.13 4.19
N LEU A 184 0.33 14.39 4.42
CA LEU A 184 1.40 14.77 5.34
C LEU A 184 2.11 16.04 4.87
N GLN A 185 2.39 16.13 3.58
CA GLN A 185 3.02 17.30 2.98
C GLN A 185 2.13 18.55 3.04
N ALA A 186 0.80 18.40 2.97
CA ALA A 186 -0.14 19.50 3.11
C ALA A 186 -0.12 20.17 4.49
N TYR A 187 0.45 19.51 5.52
CA TYR A 187 0.67 20.10 6.83
C TYR A 187 2.00 20.85 6.96
N LEU A 188 2.89 20.76 5.96
CA LEU A 188 4.15 21.49 5.95
C LEU A 188 3.92 22.91 5.42
N PRO A 189 4.46 23.95 6.09
CA PRO A 189 4.19 25.35 5.74
C PRO A 189 4.67 25.73 4.34
N ASP A 190 5.64 24.99 3.79
CA ASP A 190 6.28 25.27 2.52
C ASP A 190 5.69 24.46 1.35
N ARG A 191 4.62 23.68 1.58
CA ARG A 191 3.94 22.90 0.54
C ARG A 191 2.43 23.15 0.54
N VAL A 192 1.90 23.25 -0.68
CA VAL A 192 0.47 23.27 -0.94
C VAL A 192 0.16 21.98 -1.68
N GLY A 193 -0.94 21.34 -1.30
CA GLY A 193 -1.32 20.03 -1.84
C GLY A 193 -1.27 19.97 -3.37
N ASP A 194 -0.45 19.12 -3.98
CA ASP A 194 -0.36 18.89 -5.42
C ASP A 194 -0.83 17.47 -5.80
N LEU A 195 -2.02 17.37 -6.39
CA LEU A 195 -2.56 16.10 -6.86
C LEU A 195 -1.70 15.43 -7.95
N ARG A 196 -0.85 16.20 -8.64
CA ARG A 196 0.15 15.64 -9.55
C ARG A 196 1.10 14.69 -8.81
N ASP A 197 1.53 15.03 -7.61
CA ASP A 197 2.50 14.24 -6.85
C ASP A 197 1.90 12.90 -6.42
N VAL A 198 0.63 12.90 -5.98
CA VAL A 198 -0.15 11.66 -5.76
C VAL A 198 -0.17 10.80 -7.03
N GLY A 199 -0.46 11.41 -8.18
CA GLY A 199 -0.50 10.71 -9.47
C GLY A 199 0.85 10.10 -9.86
N VAL A 200 1.93 10.86 -9.71
CA VAL A 200 3.30 10.42 -10.01
C VAL A 200 3.72 9.27 -9.09
N ASN A 201 3.48 9.40 -7.79
CA ASN A 201 3.76 8.38 -6.78
C ASN A 201 2.98 7.08 -7.08
N LEU A 202 1.71 7.20 -7.45
CA LEU A 202 0.88 6.05 -7.82
C LEU A 202 1.38 5.36 -9.10
N VAL A 203 1.72 6.14 -10.14
CA VAL A 203 2.30 5.60 -11.39
C VAL A 203 3.60 4.86 -11.09
N ALA A 204 4.48 5.44 -10.27
CA ALA A 204 5.72 4.80 -9.85
C ALA A 204 5.46 3.46 -9.15
N SER A 205 4.56 3.45 -8.15
CA SER A 205 4.16 2.22 -7.45
C SER A 205 3.55 1.18 -8.39
N ILE A 206 2.74 1.57 -9.37
CA ILE A 206 2.17 0.65 -10.36
C ILE A 206 3.28 0.03 -11.22
N ILE A 207 4.24 0.83 -11.71
CA ILE A 207 5.37 0.34 -12.51
C ILE A 207 6.19 -0.68 -11.70
N GLY A 208 6.52 -0.34 -10.45
CA GLY A 208 7.21 -1.26 -9.55
C GLY A 208 6.41 -2.53 -9.25
N GLY A 209 5.12 -2.38 -8.96
CA GLY A 209 4.21 -3.50 -8.70
C GLY A 209 4.05 -4.42 -9.90
N TRP A 210 3.98 -3.87 -11.11
CA TRP A 210 3.91 -4.64 -12.35
C TRP A 210 5.17 -5.51 -12.57
N LEU A 211 6.35 -4.96 -12.28
CA LEU A 211 7.62 -5.72 -12.31
C LEU A 211 7.62 -6.87 -11.31
N ALA A 212 7.11 -6.66 -10.10
CA ALA A 212 6.97 -7.72 -9.10
C ALA A 212 5.99 -8.80 -9.55
N TRP A 213 4.84 -8.39 -10.08
CA TRP A 213 3.76 -9.29 -10.49
C TRP A 213 4.15 -10.18 -11.68
N LYS A 214 4.74 -9.60 -12.73
CA LYS A 214 5.35 -10.33 -13.87
C LYS A 214 6.41 -11.33 -13.42
N GLY A 215 7.04 -11.05 -12.28
CA GLY A 215 8.07 -11.88 -11.70
C GLY A 215 7.58 -12.97 -10.76
N ARG A 216 6.29 -13.13 -10.51
CA ARG A 216 5.83 -14.24 -9.66
C ARG A 216 6.03 -15.58 -10.41
N PRO A 217 6.57 -16.62 -9.73
CA PRO A 217 6.61 -17.96 -10.31
C PRO A 217 5.20 -18.51 -10.56
#